data_AF-A0A6G9H2T0-F1
#
_entry.id   AF-A0A6G9H2T0-F1
#
_cell.length_a   1.000
_cell.length_b   1.000
_cell.length_c   1.000
_cell.angle_alpha   90.00
_cell.angle_beta   90.00
_cell.angle_gamma   90.00
#
_symmetry.space_group_name_H-M   'P 1'
#
loop_
_entity.id
_entity.type
_entity.pdbx_description
1 polymer ?
#
loop_
_entity_poly.entity_id
_entity_poly.type
_entity_poly.pdbx_seq_one_letter_code
_entity_poly.pdbx_strand_id
1 'polypeptide(L)' 'MGLPLRKLSGDPDCKNGTCPTLWATEDGKSYVVQGYVETDPERLAQLDLPEGESAVIVPAAVLEEFFRAQR' A
#
# COMPACT_ATOMS: atom_id res chain seq x y z
N MET A 1 8.20 19.99 2.08
CA MET A 1 6.81 19.72 2.53
C MET A 1 6.20 18.78 1.52
N GLY A 2 5.93 17.53 1.91
CA GLY A 2 5.36 16.54 0.99
C GLY A 2 3.98 16.95 0.52
N LEU A 3 3.66 16.67 -0.74
CA LEU A 3 2.32 16.90 -1.31
C LEU A 3 1.27 16.16 -0.47
N PRO A 4 0.08 16.75 -0.26
CA PRO A 4 -0.97 16.10 0.51
C PRO A 4 -1.41 14.81 -0.18
N LEU A 5 -1.54 13.75 0.60
CA LEU A 5 -1.97 12.44 0.12
C LEU A 5 -3.50 12.35 0.18
N ARG A 6 -4.12 11.96 -0.93
CA ARG A 6 -5.57 11.73 -0.99
C ARG A 6 -5.87 10.27 -0.72
N LYS A 7 -6.69 9.98 0.30
CA LYS A 7 -7.17 8.62 0.58
C LYS A 7 -8.05 8.15 -0.58
N LEU A 8 -7.69 7.04 -1.20
CA LEU A 8 -8.42 6.44 -2.31
C LEU A 8 -9.31 5.28 -1.84
N SER A 9 -8.72 4.36 -1.10
CA SER A 9 -9.36 3.12 -0.67
C SER A 9 -8.80 2.70 0.68
N GLY A 10 -9.62 2.08 1.52
CA GLY A 10 -9.19 1.47 2.76
C GLY A 10 -10.18 0.38 3.16
N ASP A 11 -9.67 -0.68 3.76
CA ASP A 11 -10.49 -1.85 4.09
C ASP A 11 -11.59 -1.48 5.11
N PRO A 12 -12.88 -1.74 4.81
CA PRO A 12 -13.99 -1.45 5.72
C PRO A 12 -14.16 -2.52 6.81
N ASP A 13 -13.65 -3.75 6.63
CA ASP A 13 -13.78 -4.86 7.57
C ASP A 13 -12.47 -4.99 8.36
N CYS A 14 -12.16 -3.94 9.12
CA CYS A 14 -10.95 -3.84 9.92
C CYS A 14 -11.01 -4.80 11.13
N LYS A 15 -10.84 -6.10 10.85
CA LYS A 15 -10.55 -7.13 11.84
C LYS A 15 -9.04 -7.28 11.88
N ASN A 16 -8.44 -6.98 13.03
CA ASN A 16 -7.03 -7.23 13.38
C ASN A 16 -6.02 -6.05 13.32
N GLY A 17 -6.48 -4.81 13.49
CA GLY A 17 -5.68 -3.80 14.22
C GLY A 17 -4.80 -2.84 13.41
N THR A 18 -4.70 -2.94 12.09
CA THR A 18 -4.15 -1.86 11.24
C THR A 18 -4.82 -1.90 9.88
N CYS A 19 -5.68 -0.93 9.58
CA CYS A 19 -6.45 -0.96 8.33
C CYS A 19 -5.54 -0.54 7.16
N PRO A 20 -5.23 -1.44 6.22
CA PRO A 20 -4.41 -1.10 5.07
C PRO A 20 -5.14 -0.09 4.19
N THR A 21 -4.42 0.94 3.77
CA THR A 21 -5.01 2.11 3.12
C THR A 21 -4.17 2.49 1.91
N LEU A 22 -4.84 2.72 0.78
CA LEU A 22 -4.25 3.23 -0.44
C LEU A 22 -4.47 4.74 -0.52
N TRP A 23 -3.40 5.46 -0.81
CA TRP A 23 -3.36 6.89 -0.99
C TRP A 23 -2.82 7.22 -2.38
N ALA A 24 -3.32 8.29 -3.01
CA ALA A 24 -2.73 8.87 -4.21
C ALA A 24 -2.01 10.17 -3.85
N THR A 25 -0.92 10.45 -4.56
CA THR A 25 -0.38 11.80 -4.62
C THR A 25 -1.31 12.69 -5.47
N GLU A 26 -1.34 14.00 -5.20
CA GLU A 26 -2.16 14.94 -5.99
C GLU A 26 -1.83 14.93 -7.48
N ASP A 27 -0.58 14.62 -7.84
CA ASP A 27 -0.16 14.50 -9.24
C ASP A 27 -0.74 13.26 -9.94
N GLY A 28 -1.32 12.32 -9.19
CA GLY A 28 -1.96 11.11 -9.72
C GLY A 28 -1.01 10.13 -10.38
N LYS A 29 0.32 10.34 -10.28
CA LYS A 29 1.33 9.45 -10.88
C LYS A 29 1.88 8.45 -9.88
N SER A 30 1.74 8.73 -8.58
CA SER A 30 2.28 7.90 -7.50
C SER A 30 1.19 7.51 -6.52
N TYR A 31 1.30 6.27 -6.03
CA TYR A 31 0.43 5.73 -5.01
C TYR A 31 1.26 5.40 -3.77
N VAL A 32 0.75 5.78 -2.60
CA VAL A 32 1.32 5.40 -1.31
C VAL A 32 0.42 4.33 -0.71
N VAL A 33 0.99 3.18 -0.41
CA VAL A 33 0.25 2.06 0.18
C VAL A 33 0.68 1.88 1.62
N GLN A 34 -0.27 1.91 2.54
CA GLN A 34 -0.05 1.58 3.94
C GLN A 34 -0.39 0.11 4.16
N GLY A 35 0.57 -0.66 4.66
CA GLY A 35 0.47 -2.09 4.92
C GLY A 35 1.38 -2.55 6.05
N TYR A 36 1.54 -3.86 6.17
CA TYR A 36 2.44 -4.50 7.13
C TYR A 36 3.82 -4.65 6.51
N VAL A 37 4.87 -4.14 7.14
CA VAL A 37 6.24 -4.31 6.63
C VAL A 37 6.59 -5.79 6.56
N GLU A 38 7.02 -6.25 5.38
CA GLU A 38 7.55 -7.58 5.20
C GLU A 38 8.96 -7.62 5.80
N THR A 39 9.16 -8.48 6.80
CA THR A 39 10.45 -8.64 7.48
C THR A 39 11.08 -10.00 7.19
N ASP A 40 10.42 -10.84 6.39
CA ASP A 40 10.93 -12.15 6.02
C ASP A 40 12.10 -12.03 5.02
N PRO A 41 13.31 -12.47 5.38
CA PRO A 41 14.47 -12.30 4.52
C PRO A 41 14.42 -13.15 3.24
N GLU A 42 13.72 -14.30 3.24
CA GLU A 42 13.59 -15.15 2.05
C GLU A 42 12.67 -14.50 1.01
N ARG A 43 11.61 -13.81 1.47
CA ARG A 43 10.74 -13.02 0.60
C ARG A 43 11.42 -11.75 0.13
N LEU A 44 12.11 -11.04 1.02
CA LEU A 44 12.86 -9.83 0.65
C LEU A 44 13.98 -10.14 -0.35
N ALA A 45 14.65 -11.29 -0.22
CA ALA A 45 15.67 -11.74 -1.17
C ALA A 45 15.10 -12.03 -2.57
N GLN A 46 13.83 -12.45 -2.68
CA GLN A 46 13.16 -12.61 -3.97
C GLN A 46 12.81 -11.27 -4.63
N LEU A 47 12.66 -10.22 -3.84
CA LEU A 47 12.34 -8.87 -4.31
C LEU A 47 13.59 -8.05 -4.68
N ASP A 48 14.78 -8.48 -4.25
CA ASP A 48 16.08 -7.84 -4.50
C ASP A 48 16.03 -6.31 -4.24
N LEU A 49 15.49 -5.94 -3.07
CA LEU A 49 15.27 -4.52 -2.74
C LEU A 49 16.61 -3.81 -2.46
N PRO A 50 16.87 -2.65 -3.09
CA PRO A 50 18.05 -1.82 -2.79
C PRO A 50 17.94 -1.14 -1.42
N GLU A 51 19.09 -0.65 -0.93
CA GLU A 51 19.15 0.08 0.34
C GLU A 51 18.22 1.30 0.36
N GLY A 52 17.32 1.33 1.34
CA GLY A 52 16.33 2.39 1.54
C GLY A 52 14.91 2.04 1.07
N GLU A 53 14.71 0.89 0.41
CA GLU A 53 13.39 0.39 0.07
C GLU A 53 12.90 -0.66 1.07
N SER A 54 11.58 -0.75 1.25
CA SER A 54 10.95 -1.76 2.12
C SER A 54 9.66 -2.25 1.48
N ALA A 55 9.47 -3.57 1.50
CA ALA A 55 8.22 -4.16 1.04
C ALA A 55 7.18 -4.10 2.17
N VAL A 56 5.94 -3.81 1.79
CA VAL A 56 4.78 -3.92 2.67
C VAL A 56 3.76 -4.87 2.05
N ILE A 57 3.20 -5.72 2.89
CA ILE A 57 2.10 -6.60 2.55
C ILE A 57 0.81 -5.81 2.71
N VAL A 58 0.02 -5.78 1.64
CA VAL A 58 -1.34 -5.25 1.63
C VAL A 58 -2.32 -6.32 1.17
N PRO A 59 -3.52 -6.40 1.75
CA PRO A 59 -4.54 -7.31 1.27
C PRO A 59 -5.00 -6.91 -0.13
N ALA A 60 -5.18 -7.92 -0.99
CA ALA A 60 -5.60 -7.74 -2.37
C ALA A 60 -6.91 -6.95 -2.48
N ALA A 61 -7.83 -7.12 -1.52
CA ALA A 61 -9.11 -6.41 -1.47
C ALA A 61 -8.97 -4.88 -1.58
N VAL A 62 -7.94 -4.28 -0.98
CA VAL A 62 -7.72 -2.82 -1.04
C VAL A 62 -7.37 -2.36 -2.46
N LEU A 63 -6.56 -3.17 -3.17
CA LEU A 63 -6.19 -2.92 -4.57
C LEU A 63 -7.37 -3.21 -5.50
N GLU A 64 -8.07 -4.32 -5.30
CA GLU A 64 -9.24 -4.70 -6.10
C GLU A 64 -10.36 -3.66 -6.03
N GLU A 65 -10.65 -3.11 -4.84
CA GLU A 65 -11.62 -2.02 -4.69
C GLU A 65 -11.18 -0.76 -5.44
N PHE A 66 -9.89 -0.43 -5.41
CA PHE A 66 -9.36 0.72 -6.17
C PHE A 66 -9.44 0.50 -7.69
N PHE A 67 -9.01 -0.66 -8.18
CA PHE A 67 -9.11 -1.01 -9.60
C PHE A 67 -10.57 -1.08 -10.08
N ARG A 68 -11.48 -1.53 -9.22
CA ARG A 68 -12.93 -1.50 -9.49
C ARG A 68 -13.46 -0.06 -9.56
N ALA A 69 -13.04 0.82 -8.66
CA ALA A 69 -13.49 2.21 -8.60
C ALA A 69 -12.96 3.08 -9.76
N GLN A 70 -11.87 2.68 -10.43
CA GLN A 70 -11.35 3.35 -11.63
C GLN A 70 -11.95 2.85 -12.95
N ARG A 71 -12.87 1.88 -12.93
CA ARG A 71 -13.53 1.37 -14.15
C ARG A 71 -14.68 2.24 -14.62
#